data_AF-A0A3D1XL60-F1
#
_entry.id   AF-A0A3D1XL60-F1
#
_cell.length_a   1.000
_cell.length_b   1.000
_cell.length_c   1.000
_cell.angle_alpha   90.00
_cell.angle_beta   90.00
_cell.angle_gamma   90.00
#
_symmetry.space_group_name_H-M   'P 1'
#
loop_
_entity.id
_entity.type
_entity.pdbx_description
1 polymer ?
#
loop_
_entity_poly.entity_id
_entity_poly.type
_entity_poly.pdbx_seq_one_letter_code
_entity_poly.pdbx_strand_id
1 'polypeptide(L)' 'MMSSNNVLSPANGRPIAVPTQDIVLGCYYMTKIRGNVKG' A
#
# COMPACT_ATOMS: atom_id res chain seq x y z
N MET A 1 12.01 -21.89 -4.41
CA MET A 1 11.83 -20.92 -3.30
C MET A 1 10.55 -20.15 -3.58
N MET A 2 9.60 -20.14 -2.63
CA MET A 2 8.27 -19.57 -2.84
C MET A 2 8.24 -18.08 -2.45
N SER A 3 7.60 -17.25 -3.29
CA SER A 3 7.48 -15.78 -3.07
C SER A 3 6.80 -15.42 -1.74
N SER A 4 5.82 -16.21 -1.32
CA SER A 4 5.06 -16.02 -0.08
C SER A 4 5.93 -16.02 1.19
N ASN A 5 7.14 -16.60 1.13
CA ASN A 5 8.07 -16.64 2.25
C ASN A 5 8.99 -15.40 2.30
N ASN A 6 8.99 -14.54 1.28
CA ASN A 6 9.93 -13.43 1.09
C ASN A 6 9.25 -12.05 1.20
N VAL A 7 8.41 -11.86 2.23
CA VAL A 7 7.63 -10.60 2.40
C VAL A 7 8.45 -9.49 3.06
N LEU A 8 9.44 -9.85 3.88
CA LEU A 8 10.28 -8.91 4.63
C LEU A 8 11.71 -8.87 4.09
N SER A 9 12.35 -7.71 4.22
CA SER A 9 13.77 -7.53 3.90
C SER A 9 14.64 -8.21 4.95
N PRO A 10 15.60 -9.06 4.54
CA PRO A 10 16.50 -9.72 5.48
C PRO A 10 17.47 -8.74 6.18
N ALA A 11 17.72 -7.57 5.59
CA ALA A 11 18.68 -6.60 6.11
C ALA A 11 18.11 -5.71 7.22
N ASN A 12 16.80 -5.44 7.22
CA ASN A 12 16.20 -4.47 8.14
C ASN A 12 14.77 -4.81 8.59
N GLY A 13 14.22 -5.96 8.20
CA GLY A 13 12.90 -6.43 8.60
C GLY A 13 11.73 -5.62 8.01
N ARG A 14 11.99 -4.63 7.15
CA ARG A 14 10.92 -3.83 6.52
C ARG A 14 10.21 -4.65 5.45
N PRO A 15 8.90 -4.51 5.27
CA PRO A 15 8.18 -5.19 4.20
C PRO A 15 8.67 -4.73 2.82
N ILE A 16 8.92 -5.68 1.93
CA ILE A 16 9.30 -5.41 0.52
C ILE A 16 8.06 -5.49 -0.39
N ALA A 17 7.08 -6.33 -0.04
CA ALA A 17 5.84 -6.47 -0.78
C ALA A 17 4.82 -5.35 -0.48
N VAL A 18 5.28 -4.09 -0.45
CA VAL A 18 4.40 -2.92 -0.28
C VAL A 18 3.84 -2.48 -1.63
N PRO A 19 2.58 -1.99 -1.68
CA PRO A 19 2.00 -1.48 -2.92
C PRO A 19 2.75 -0.25 -3.42
N THR A 20 2.82 -0.07 -4.75
CA THR A 20 3.48 1.07 -5.41
C THR A 20 2.60 1.68 -6.48
N GLN A 21 2.95 2.89 -6.93
CA GLN A 21 2.33 3.60 -8.05
C GLN A 21 0.80 3.65 -7.96
N ASP A 22 0.10 3.04 -8.92
CA ASP A 22 -1.35 3.18 -9.11
C ASP A 22 -2.17 2.64 -7.94
N ILE A 23 -1.68 1.61 -7.24
CA ILE A 23 -2.36 1.09 -6.06
C ILE A 23 -2.39 2.15 -4.96
N VAL A 24 -1.27 2.85 -4.74
CA VAL A 24 -1.18 3.95 -3.77
C VAL A 24 -2.05 5.13 -4.21
N LEU A 25 -2.03 5.49 -5.50
CA LEU A 25 -2.84 6.57 -6.04
C LEU A 25 -4.35 6.28 -5.91
N GLY A 26 -4.77 5.04 -6.18
CA GLY A 26 -6.15 4.60 -6.03
C GLY A 26 -6.62 4.66 -4.58
N CYS A 27 -5.84 4.08 -3.66
CA CYS A 27 -6.12 4.17 -2.23
C CYS A 27 -6.20 5.62 -1.73
N TYR A 28 -5.27 6.47 -2.18
CA TYR A 28 -5.27 7.89 -1.85
C TYR A 28 -6.54 8.59 -2.34
N TYR A 29 -6.94 8.37 -3.59
CA TYR A 29 -8.13 9.01 -4.15
C TYR A 29 -9.42 8.57 -3.44
N MET A 30 -9.55 7.27 -3.14
CA MET A 30 -10.72 6.71 -2.46
C MET A 30 -10.86 7.21 -1.01
N THR A 31 -9.75 7.40 -0.32
CA THR A 31 -9.73 7.83 1.09
C THR A 31 -9.65 9.35 1.26
N LYS A 32 -9.52 10.11 0.17
CA LYS A 32 -9.45 11.57 0.21
C LYS A 32 -10.78 12.14 0.71
N ILE A 33 -10.73 12.90 1.80
CA ILE A 33 -11.88 13.64 2.33
C ILE A 33 -12.37 14.63 1.28
N ARG A 34 -13.67 14.61 0.99
CA ARG A 34 -14.34 15.56 0.12
C ARG A 34 -15.13 16.54 0.99
N GLY A 35 -14.84 17.84 0.88
CA GLY A 35 -15.65 18.86 1.55
C GLY A 35 -17.06 18.94 0.94
N ASN A 36 -18.05 19.35 1.74
CA ASN A 36 -19.45 19.54 1.32
C ASN A 36 -20.17 18.29 0.78
N VAL A 37 -19.81 17.10 1.27
CA VAL A 37 -20.60 15.89 1.03
C VAL A 37 -21.71 15.79 2.09
N LYS A 38 -22.96 15.69 1.65
CA LYS A 38 -24.07 15.27 2.53
C LYS A 38 -23.92 13.76 2.72
N GLY A 39 -23.79 13.36 3.98
CA GLY A 39 -23.76 11.94 4.36
C GLY A 39 -25.04 11.22 3.96
#